data_AF-A0A838SXW2-F1
#
_entry.id   AF-A0A838SXW2-F1
#
_cell.length_a   1.000
_cell.length_b   1.000
_cell.length_c   1.000
_cell.angle_alpha   90.00
_cell.angle_beta   90.00
_cell.angle_gamma   90.00
#
_symmetry.space_group_name_H-M   'P 1'
#
loop_
_entity.id
_entity.type
_entity.pdbx_description
1 polymer ?
#
loop_
_entity_poly.entity_id
_entity_poly.type
_entity_poly.pdbx_seq_one_letter_code
_entity_poly.pdbx_strand_id
1 'polypeptide(L)'
;MAREIKSFTGPDGTNWGVEVQLPGASNTMVVFHHPGGKTASLDRYAWFLWSGAEARSVTSRVSADKVRSALTPEETALLFRRSMPVSTTQPALEAV
;
A
#
# COMPACT_ATOMS: atom_id res chain seq x y z
N MET A 1 -1.45 10.36 -12.44
CA MET A 1 -0.43 10.51 -11.37
C MET A 1 0.46 9.28 -11.45
N ALA A 2 1.77 9.47 -11.56
CA ALA A 2 2.71 8.35 -11.68
C ALA A 2 2.63 7.48 -10.42
N ARG A 3 2.59 6.15 -10.59
CA ARG A 3 2.76 5.21 -9.48
C ARG A 3 4.20 5.34 -9.00
N GLU A 4 4.41 6.02 -7.89
CA GLU A 4 5.72 6.08 -7.26
C GLU A 4 5.88 4.90 -6.31
N ILE A 5 6.83 4.01 -6.65
CA ILE A 5 7.13 2.80 -5.91
C ILE A 5 8.44 3.03 -5.15
N LYS A 6 8.42 2.94 -3.83
CA LYS A 6 9.61 3.07 -2.96
C LYS A 6 10.11 1.68 -2.56
N SER A 7 11.42 1.45 -2.58
CA SER A 7 11.99 0.19 -2.12
C SER A 7 11.91 0.04 -0.59
N PHE A 8 11.54 -1.14 -0.11
CA PHE A 8 11.54 -1.53 1.30
C PHE A 8 12.13 -2.92 1.46
N THR A 9 13.11 -3.07 2.36
CA THR A 9 13.66 -4.39 2.69
C THR A 9 12.86 -5.00 3.84
N GLY A 10 12.25 -6.15 3.58
CA GLY A 10 11.50 -6.92 4.56
C GLY A 10 12.42 -7.54 5.63
N PRO A 11 11.84 -8.02 6.75
CA PRO A 11 12.59 -8.65 7.84
C PRO A 11 13.31 -9.95 7.42
N ASP A 12 12.90 -10.55 6.31
CA ASP A 12 13.46 -11.72 5.66
C ASP A 12 14.59 -11.38 4.66
N GLY A 13 14.92 -10.10 4.48
CA GLY A 13 15.90 -9.62 3.51
C GLY A 13 15.35 -9.45 2.09
N THR A 14 14.05 -9.73 1.86
CA THR A 14 13.40 -9.57 0.56
C THR A 14 13.20 -8.08 0.23
N ASN A 15 13.47 -7.65 -1.00
CA ASN A 15 13.25 -6.27 -1.43
C ASN A 15 11.87 -6.08 -2.05
N TRP A 16 10.97 -5.44 -1.29
CA TRP A 16 9.60 -5.12 -1.68
C TRP A 16 9.49 -3.74 -2.32
N GLY A 17 8.57 -3.60 -3.26
CA GLY A 17 8.14 -2.29 -3.76
C GLY A 17 6.96 -1.77 -2.94
N VAL A 18 7.02 -0.57 -2.38
CA VAL A 18 5.95 0.05 -1.61
C VAL A 18 5.25 1.09 -2.47
N GLU A 19 3.97 0.86 -2.74
CA GLU A 19 3.08 1.78 -3.44
C GLU A 19 2.04 2.31 -2.46
N VAL A 20 1.80 3.63 -2.50
CA VAL A 20 0.73 4.26 -1.71
C VAL A 20 -0.42 4.61 -2.65
N GLN A 21 -1.59 4.02 -2.40
CA GLN A 21 -2.83 4.28 -3.11
C GLN A 21 -3.81 5.03 -2.22
N LEU A 22 -4.50 6.01 -2.80
CA LEU A 22 -5.46 6.86 -2.10
C LEU A 22 -6.85 6.65 -2.71
N PRO A 23 -7.57 5.60 -2.29
CA PRO A 23 -8.93 5.35 -2.77
C PRO A 23 -9.95 6.39 -2.27
N GLY A 24 -9.59 7.22 -1.28
CA GLY A 24 -10.47 8.28 -0.76
C GLY A 24 -9.72 9.39 -0.03
N ALA A 25 -10.47 10.32 0.55
CA ALA A 25 -9.92 11.51 1.23
C ALA A 25 -9.11 11.17 2.50
N SER A 26 -9.53 10.14 3.26
CA SER A 26 -8.94 9.78 4.56
C SER A 26 -8.40 8.36 4.64
N ASN A 27 -8.67 7.54 3.61
CA ASN A 27 -8.24 6.14 3.58
C ASN A 27 -7.06 5.99 2.63
N THR A 28 -5.93 5.58 3.19
CA THR A 28 -4.72 5.30 2.43
C THR A 28 -4.44 3.81 2.46
N MET A 29 -4.27 3.22 1.29
CA MET A 29 -3.84 1.83 1.14
C MET A 29 -2.35 1.81 0.81
N VAL A 30 -1.58 1.04 1.57
CA VAL A 30 -0.17 0.79 1.29
C VAL A 30 -0.07 -0.61 0.71
N VAL A 31 0.42 -0.73 -0.51
CA VAL A 31 0.60 -2.00 -1.22
C VAL A 31 2.09 -2.32 -1.27
N PHE A 32 2.44 -3.53 -0.86
CA PHE A 32 3.78 -4.10 -0.89
C PHE A 32 3.83 -5.11 -2.03
N HIS A 33 4.62 -4.79 -3.06
CA HIS A 33 4.88 -5.61 -4.23
C HIS A 33 6.06 -6.54 -3.97
N HIS A 34 5.84 -7.84 -4.10
CA HIS A 34 6.92 -8.82 -3.93
C HIS A 34 7.84 -8.82 -5.17
N PRO A 35 9.17 -8.95 -5.05
CA PRO A 35 10.08 -8.96 -6.20
C PRO A 35 9.87 -10.17 -7.11
N GLY A 36 9.28 -11.26 -6.60
CA GLY A 36 8.80 -12.40 -7.38
C GLY A 36 7.58 -12.09 -8.27
N GLY A 37 6.99 -10.88 -8.16
CA GLY A 37 6.05 -10.31 -9.12
C GLY A 37 4.76 -11.10 -9.41
N LYS A 38 4.18 -10.80 -10.58
CA LYS A 38 2.88 -11.26 -11.13
C LYS A 38 2.65 -12.79 -11.14
N THR A 39 3.69 -13.59 -10.95
CA THR A 39 3.65 -15.05 -11.03
C THR A 39 3.37 -15.73 -9.70
N ALA A 40 3.55 -15.03 -8.57
CA ALA A 40 3.41 -15.64 -7.25
C ALA A 40 2.24 -15.10 -6.41
N SER A 41 1.58 -14.01 -6.85
CA SER A 41 0.50 -13.33 -6.09
C SER A 41 0.84 -13.15 -4.60
N LEU A 42 2.09 -12.80 -4.31
CA LEU A 42 2.62 -12.60 -2.95
C LEU A 42 2.53 -11.14 -2.51
N ASP A 43 1.89 -10.29 -3.30
CA ASP A 43 1.68 -8.90 -2.95
C ASP A 43 0.86 -8.82 -1.67
N ARG A 44 1.15 -7.79 -0.86
CA ARG A 44 0.50 -7.57 0.42
C ARG A 44 -0.06 -6.17 0.48
N TYR A 45 -1.11 -5.93 1.24
CA TYR A 45 -1.64 -4.59 1.44
C TYR A 45 -1.92 -4.35 2.92
N ALA A 46 -1.81 -3.09 3.33
CA ALA A 46 -2.17 -2.62 4.65
C ALA A 46 -2.93 -1.30 4.55
N TRP A 47 -3.94 -1.14 5.39
CA TRP A 47 -4.63 0.14 5.53
C TRP A 47 -3.87 1.03 6.50
N PHE A 48 -3.57 2.24 6.03
CA PHE A 48 -3.03 3.32 6.82
C PHE A 48 -4.11 4.40 6.97
N LEU A 49 -4.61 4.55 8.20
CA LEU A 49 -5.58 5.58 8.53
C LEU A 49 -4.81 6.88 8.78
N TRP A 50 -4.97 7.85 7.88
CA TRP A 50 -4.40 9.19 8.08
C TRP A 50 -5.12 9.87 9.25
N SER A 51 -4.38 10.44 10.20
CA SER A 51 -4.94 11.15 11.37
C SER A 51 -4.65 12.65 11.41
N GLY A 52 -4.14 13.24 10.32
CA GLY A 52 -3.86 14.68 10.22
C GLY A 52 -5.12 15.55 10.12
N ALA A 53 -4.98 16.88 10.08
CA ALA A 53 -6.12 17.80 10.02
C ALA A 53 -7.03 17.54 8.81
N GLU A 54 -6.45 17.07 7.69
CA GLU A 54 -7.17 16.68 6.48
C GLU A 54 -7.97 15.38 6.65
N ALA A 55 -7.66 14.54 7.64
CA ALA A 55 -8.40 13.30 7.93
C ALA A 55 -9.86 13.56 8.31
N ARG A 56 -10.14 14.76 8.86
CA ARG A 56 -11.47 15.20 9.31
C ARG A 56 -12.32 15.80 8.19
N SER A 57 -11.77 15.90 6.98
CA SER A 57 -12.39 16.63 5.88
C SER A 57 -12.55 15.72 4.67
N VAL A 58 -13.78 15.24 4.44
CA VAL A 58 -14.15 14.34 3.33
C VAL A 58 -13.92 14.95 1.93
N THR A 59 -13.74 16.27 1.86
CA THR A 59 -13.45 17.02 0.64
C THR A 59 -11.96 17.31 0.45
N SER A 60 -11.15 17.20 1.51
CA SER A 60 -9.71 17.43 1.44
C SER A 60 -9.01 16.15 1.02
N ARG A 61 -8.41 16.16 -0.17
CA ARG A 61 -7.55 15.06 -0.61
C ARG A 61 -6.23 15.16 0.12
N VAL A 62 -5.95 14.21 1.01
CA VAL A 62 -4.59 13.97 1.49
C VAL A 62 -3.71 13.69 0.27
N SER A 63 -2.58 14.40 0.13
CA SER A 63 -1.64 14.13 -0.96
C SER A 63 -0.81 12.89 -0.64
N ALA A 64 -0.55 12.04 -1.64
CA ALA A 64 0.27 10.84 -1.47
C ALA A 64 1.67 11.18 -0.93
N ASP A 65 2.19 12.35 -1.32
CA ASP A 65 3.46 12.89 -0.86
C ASP A 65 3.51 13.15 0.66
N LYS A 66 2.43 13.70 1.25
CA LYS A 66 2.33 13.90 2.70
C LYS A 66 2.27 12.59 3.45
N VAL A 67 1.50 11.61 2.95
CA VAL A 67 1.43 10.28 3.57
C VAL A 67 2.79 9.60 3.52
N ARG A 68 3.49 9.69 2.38
CA ARG A 68 4.84 9.15 2.24
C ARG A 68 5.86 9.83 3.16
N SER A 69 5.79 11.15 3.29
CA SER A 69 6.65 11.91 4.20
C SER A 69 6.39 11.56 5.67
N ALA A 70 5.14 11.22 6.01
CA ALA A 70 4.79 10.75 7.34
C ALA A 70 5.16 9.29 7.58
N LEU A 71 5.17 8.44 6.54
CA LEU A 71 5.54 7.02 6.60
C LEU A 71 7.02 6.85 6.93
N THR A 72 7.31 6.77 8.22
CA THR A 72 8.64 6.43 8.70
C THR A 72 9.01 4.97 8.34
N PRO A 73 10.30 4.62 8.30
CA PRO A 73 10.72 3.23 8.12
C PRO A 73 10.11 2.28 9.16
N GLU A 74 9.96 2.76 10.41
CA GLU A 74 9.36 2.01 11.51
C GLU A 74 7.87 1.75 11.28
N GLU A 75 7.11 2.76 10.86
CA GLU A 75 5.70 2.58 10.51
C GLU A 75 5.51 1.70 9.29
N THR A 76 6.42 1.79 8.32
CA THR A 76 6.43 0.91 7.13
C THR A 76 6.62 -0.54 7.55
N ALA A 77 7.56 -0.81 8.46
CA ALA A 77 7.78 -2.14 9.02
C ALA A 77 6.57 -2.64 9.84
N LEU A 78 5.94 -1.78 10.63
CA LEU A 78 4.71 -2.09 11.36
C LEU A 78 3.54 -2.40 10.40
N LEU A 79 3.37 -1.60 9.35
CA LEU A 79 2.39 -1.83 8.28
C LEU A 79 2.66 -3.14 7.55
N PHE A 80 3.90 -3.45 7.24
CA PHE A 80 4.28 -4.71 6.62
C PHE A 80 3.94 -5.90 7.52
N ARG A 81 4.23 -5.83 8.82
CA ARG A 81 3.89 -6.89 9.79
C ARG A 81 2.39 -7.17 9.89
N ARG A 82 1.55 -6.13 9.81
CA ARG A 82 0.07 -6.25 9.84
C ARG A 82 -0.56 -6.39 8.44
N SER A 83 0.25 -6.43 7.39
CA SER A 83 -0.26 -6.47 6.02
C SER A 83 -0.93 -7.81 5.71
N MET A 84 -2.01 -7.75 4.96
CA MET A 84 -2.76 -8.89 4.48
C MET A 84 -2.34 -9.25 3.06
N PRO A 85 -2.35 -10.54 2.68
CA PRO A 85 -2.09 -10.93 1.28
C PRO A 85 -3.15 -10.30 0.36
N VAL A 86 -2.70 -9.80 -0.80
CA VAL A 86 -3.59 -9.40 -1.89
C VAL A 86 -4.08 -10.69 -2.54
N SER A 87 -5.24 -11.17 -2.12
CA SER A 87 -5.89 -12.31 -2.78
C SER A 87 -6.24 -11.94 -4.22
N THR A 88 -5.48 -12.44 -5.19
CA THR A 88 -5.88 -12.44 -6.59
C THR A 88 -6.85 -13.59 -6.84
N THR A 89 -8.00 -13.62 -6.15
CA THR A 89 -9.13 -14.40 -6.66
C THR A 89 -9.69 -13.59 -7.83
N GLN A 90 -9.02 -13.68 -8.98
CA GLN A 90 -9.64 -13.32 -10.24
C GLN A 90 -10.90 -14.21 -10.33
N PRO A 91 -12.13 -13.67 -10.37
CA PRO A 91 -13.22 -14.48 -10.87
C PRO A 91 -12.79 -14.89 -12.28
N ALA A 92 -12.69 -16.20 -12.51
CA ALA A 92 -12.56 -16.72 -13.86
C ALA A 92 -13.76 -16.17 -14.61
N LEU A 93 -13.55 -15.16 -15.46
CA LEU A 93 -14.54 -14.73 -16.41
C LEU A 93 -14.60 -15.88 -17.42
N GLU A 94 -15.45 -16.87 -17.15
CA GLU A 94 -15.80 -17.87 -18.15
C GLU A 94 -16.44 -17.10 -19.31
N ALA A 95 -15.74 -17.12 -20.44
CA ALA A 95 -16.27 -16.65 -21.70
C ALA A 95 -17.47 -17.53 -22.06
N VAL A 96 -18.64 -16.92 -22.15
CA VAL A 96 -19.88 -17.53 -22.64
C VAL A 96 -19.96 -17.35 -24.15
#